data_AF-A0A9J6GDM1-F1
#
_entry.id   AF-A0A9J6GDM1-F1
#
_cell.length_a   1.000
_cell.length_b   1.000
_cell.length_c   1.000
_cell.angle_alpha   90.00
_cell.angle_beta   90.00
_cell.angle_gamma   90.00
#
_symmetry.space_group_name_H-M   'P 1'
#
loop_
_entity.id
_entity.type
_entity.pdbx_description
1 polymer ?
#
loop_
_entity_poly.entity_id
_entity_poly.type
_entity_poly.pdbx_seq_one_letter_code
_entity_poly.pdbx_strand_id
1 'polypeptide(L)'
;MRPEERHCAILVEEMQLTTGLDFDPTVKKTIGLATAPLANPLPEGQLTYATHGLVVMLTGLSSRWKQVVGYHLSGDSIDGTFLKDFLFSIIEKCEAAGCLVDAVISDMGPSNKALWNRCGISATRSTRPVVSCKHPCAANTGRQLHFLADAPHVSVKHIKKLADIDAERDLKLAPHLKPAYLDQDHFAKMNVASAVAVLNHSVGAAIRVLVSLGRMEEEALTTAWFVERVYRWFTLMTSRYIGTAMSMFKPDAHDEAVAFLKEFMEIFAHVSIKKSNQRDQFKPVQAGVLISTTRALQIQHQLLSVHKFKFVLLCRLTQDALENLFSCIRSRHPVPRALEFKLMLRLIMLSQFFKPSRKGSYDIDDSVDLLEFVEMKKAAQKNSVEAAEVELLTDSLLDDDAPLT
;
A
#
# COMPACT_ATOMS: atom_id res chain seq x y z
N MET A 1 25.86 -11.69 -3.02
CA MET A 1 25.17 -10.48 -2.54
C MET A 1 26.15 -9.65 -1.75
N ARG A 2 26.15 -8.33 -1.96
CA ARG A 2 26.81 -7.42 -1.00
C ARG A 2 26.11 -7.55 0.37
N PRO A 3 26.79 -7.28 1.50
CA PRO A 3 26.18 -7.40 2.83
C PRO A 3 24.84 -6.64 2.95
N GLU A 4 24.77 -5.41 2.42
CA GLU A 4 23.57 -4.57 2.39
C GLU A 4 22.38 -5.20 1.63
N GLU A 5 22.64 -6.06 0.63
CA GLU A 5 21.60 -6.69 -0.18
C GLU A 5 20.89 -7.84 0.52
N ARG A 6 21.49 -8.32 1.62
CA ARG A 6 20.93 -9.37 2.47
C ARG A 6 19.81 -8.84 3.36
N HIS A 7 19.77 -7.54 3.63
CA HIS A 7 18.74 -6.90 4.43
C HIS A 7 17.41 -6.87 3.69
N CYS A 8 16.37 -7.42 4.31
CA CYS A 8 15.05 -7.55 3.74
C CYS A 8 13.94 -7.28 4.77
N ALA A 9 12.73 -7.08 4.25
CA ALA A 9 11.50 -7.05 5.03
C ALA A 9 10.56 -8.16 4.58
N ILE A 10 9.69 -8.60 5.49
CA ILE A 10 8.58 -9.50 5.21
C ILE A 10 7.31 -8.67 5.03
N LEU A 11 6.58 -8.94 3.95
CA LEU A 11 5.23 -8.48 3.68
C LEU A 11 4.27 -9.63 3.96
N VAL A 12 3.21 -9.37 4.71
CA VAL A 12 2.13 -10.33 4.98
C VAL A 12 0.80 -9.69 4.63
N GLU A 13 -0.02 -10.36 3.83
CA GLU A 13 -1.37 -9.91 3.50
C GLU A 13 -2.26 -11.08 3.06
N GLU A 14 -3.57 -10.90 3.16
CA GLU A 14 -4.58 -11.84 2.68
C GLU A 14 -5.27 -11.31 1.42
N MET A 15 -5.59 -12.21 0.48
CA MET A 15 -6.49 -11.90 -0.63
C MET A 15 -7.78 -12.71 -0.54
N GLN A 16 -8.92 -12.09 -0.79
CA GLN A 16 -10.20 -12.78 -0.84
C GLN A 16 -10.24 -13.84 -1.97
N LEU A 17 -10.84 -14.99 -1.66
CA LEU A 17 -11.05 -16.13 -2.55
C LEU A 17 -12.53 -16.50 -2.63
N THR A 18 -12.91 -17.12 -3.73
CA THR A 18 -14.24 -17.73 -3.87
C THR A 18 -14.23 -19.07 -3.15
N THR A 19 -15.13 -19.24 -2.18
CA THR A 19 -15.27 -20.48 -1.41
C THR A 19 -15.73 -21.63 -2.31
N GLY A 20 -15.08 -22.79 -2.18
CA GLY A 20 -15.48 -24.00 -2.89
C GLY A 20 -14.40 -25.06 -2.84
N LEU A 21 -14.78 -26.31 -3.12
CA LEU A 21 -13.85 -27.44 -3.22
C LEU A 21 -13.52 -27.71 -4.68
N ASP A 22 -12.22 -27.79 -4.97
CA ASP A 22 -11.68 -28.25 -6.24
C ASP A 22 -10.90 -29.54 -6.01
N PHE A 23 -10.77 -30.37 -7.04
CA PHE A 23 -9.81 -31.45 -7.04
C PHE A 23 -8.52 -30.98 -7.71
N ASP A 24 -7.39 -31.02 -7.00
CA ASP A 24 -6.08 -30.75 -7.60
C ASP A 24 -5.48 -32.05 -8.15
N PRO A 25 -5.45 -32.24 -9.48
CA PRO A 25 -4.94 -33.47 -10.09
C PRO A 25 -3.43 -33.66 -9.87
N THR A 26 -2.69 -32.58 -9.63
CA THR A 26 -1.23 -32.60 -9.44
C THR A 26 -0.85 -33.33 -8.15
N VAL A 27 -1.62 -33.10 -7.08
CA VAL A 27 -1.41 -33.71 -5.76
C VAL A 27 -2.43 -34.78 -5.42
N LYS A 28 -3.41 -35.02 -6.31
CA LYS A 28 -4.52 -35.96 -6.15
C LYS A 28 -5.30 -35.75 -4.83
N LYS A 29 -5.54 -34.49 -4.47
CA LYS A 29 -6.25 -34.11 -3.23
C LYS A 29 -7.24 -32.99 -3.50
N THR A 30 -8.30 -32.95 -2.71
CA THR A 30 -9.22 -31.83 -2.67
C THR A 30 -8.54 -30.61 -2.06
N ILE A 31 -8.73 -29.44 -2.66
CA ILE A 31 -8.27 -28.13 -2.20
C ILE A 31 -9.48 -27.20 -2.05
N GLY A 32 -9.38 -26.21 -1.16
CA GLY A 32 -10.47 -25.28 -0.86
C GLY A 32 -10.92 -25.28 0.59
N LEU A 33 -10.33 -26.15 1.42
CA LEU A 33 -10.42 -26.06 2.87
C LEU A 33 -9.31 -25.16 3.42
N ALA A 34 -9.60 -24.49 4.53
CA ALA A 34 -8.61 -23.71 5.26
C ALA A 34 -7.48 -24.63 5.75
N THR A 35 -6.26 -24.16 5.53
CA THR A 35 -5.02 -24.81 6.00
C THR A 35 -4.47 -24.16 7.26
N ALA A 36 -4.92 -22.94 7.57
CA ALA A 36 -4.64 -22.24 8.82
C ALA A 36 -5.83 -22.42 9.80
N PRO A 37 -5.57 -22.60 11.11
CA PRO A 37 -6.61 -22.67 12.12
C PRO A 37 -7.34 -21.32 12.27
N LEU A 38 -8.66 -21.36 12.52
CA LEU A 38 -9.43 -20.17 12.81
C LEU A 38 -9.12 -19.63 14.22
N ALA A 39 -9.35 -18.33 14.41
CA ALA A 39 -9.28 -17.72 15.74
C ALA A 39 -10.31 -18.33 16.71
N ASN A 40 -11.49 -18.69 16.19
CA ASN A 40 -12.54 -19.40 16.92
C ASN A 40 -12.82 -20.73 16.21
N PRO A 41 -12.34 -21.87 16.74
CA PRO A 41 -12.56 -23.17 16.13
C PRO A 41 -14.05 -23.50 15.99
N LEU A 42 -14.42 -24.08 14.86
CA LEU A 42 -15.76 -24.64 14.67
C LEU A 42 -15.94 -25.93 15.49
N PRO A 43 -17.18 -26.33 15.79
CA PRO A 43 -17.49 -27.62 16.38
C PRO A 43 -16.85 -28.78 15.59
N GLU A 44 -16.56 -29.86 16.31
CA GLU A 44 -15.90 -31.04 15.76
C GLU A 44 -16.73 -31.63 14.60
N GLY A 45 -16.07 -31.93 13.48
CA GLY A 45 -16.70 -32.44 12.26
C GLY A 45 -17.15 -31.38 11.24
N GLN A 46 -17.11 -30.09 11.57
CA GLN A 46 -17.46 -29.03 10.61
C GLN A 46 -16.25 -28.63 9.76
N LEU A 47 -16.43 -28.67 8.43
CA LEU A 47 -15.40 -28.25 7.48
C LEU A 47 -15.26 -26.72 7.46
N THR A 48 -14.01 -26.25 7.48
CA THR A 48 -13.70 -24.84 7.29
C THR A 48 -13.29 -24.61 5.85
N TYR A 49 -14.09 -23.86 5.10
CA TYR A 49 -13.76 -23.46 3.74
C TYR A 49 -12.77 -22.29 3.75
N ALA A 50 -11.88 -22.28 2.77
CA ALA A 50 -10.99 -21.16 2.54
C ALA A 50 -11.78 -20.00 1.93
N THR A 51 -11.74 -18.86 2.59
CA THR A 51 -12.31 -17.59 2.10
C THR A 51 -11.20 -16.61 1.71
N HIS A 52 -9.97 -16.85 2.16
CA HIS A 52 -8.81 -16.01 1.90
C HIS A 52 -7.55 -16.83 1.58
N GLY A 53 -6.61 -16.19 0.88
CA GLY A 53 -5.27 -16.68 0.63
C GLY A 53 -4.25 -15.78 1.31
N LEU A 54 -3.70 -16.23 2.44
CA LEU A 54 -2.59 -15.59 3.13
C LEU A 54 -1.30 -15.79 2.33
N VAL A 55 -0.57 -14.70 2.06
CA VAL A 55 0.73 -14.73 1.37
C VAL A 55 1.79 -14.01 2.19
N VAL A 56 2.97 -14.63 2.25
CA VAL A 56 4.17 -14.06 2.87
C VAL A 56 5.24 -13.86 1.80
N MET A 57 5.70 -12.62 1.65
CA MET A 57 6.68 -12.22 0.63
C MET A 57 7.87 -11.51 1.27
N LEU A 58 9.08 -11.86 0.86
CA LEU A 58 10.29 -11.09 1.14
C LEU A 58 10.47 -9.96 0.13
N THR A 59 10.99 -8.82 0.60
CA THR A 59 11.45 -7.72 -0.25
C THR A 59 12.81 -7.20 0.23
N GLY A 60 13.72 -6.91 -0.70
CA GLY A 60 15.02 -6.32 -0.38
C GLY A 60 14.92 -4.85 0.02
N LEU A 61 15.71 -4.45 1.03
CA LEU A 61 15.75 -3.06 1.52
C LEU A 61 16.76 -2.19 0.75
N SER A 62 17.96 -2.71 0.46
CA SER A 62 18.98 -2.01 -0.33
C SER A 62 18.74 -2.14 -1.84
N SER A 63 18.64 -3.38 -2.32
CA SER A 63 18.45 -3.70 -3.74
C SER A 63 17.03 -4.17 -4.00
N ARG A 64 16.49 -3.84 -5.18
CA ARG A 64 15.12 -4.23 -5.56
C ARG A 64 15.07 -5.70 -5.96
N TRP A 65 14.63 -6.54 -5.03
CA TRP A 65 14.25 -7.93 -5.27
C TRP A 65 13.05 -8.29 -4.39
N LYS A 66 12.26 -9.27 -4.81
CA LYS A 66 11.12 -9.78 -4.04
C LYS A 66 10.90 -11.27 -4.31
N GLN A 67 10.40 -12.00 -3.32
CA GLN A 67 10.14 -13.43 -3.45
C GLN A 67 9.02 -13.88 -2.51
N VAL A 68 8.04 -14.61 -3.02
CA VAL A 68 7.05 -15.29 -2.16
C VAL A 68 7.73 -16.46 -1.46
N VAL A 69 7.60 -16.53 -0.13
CA VAL A 69 8.28 -17.53 0.72
C VAL A 69 7.31 -18.43 1.48
N GLY A 70 6.04 -18.08 1.52
CA GLY A 70 5.01 -18.90 2.14
C GLY A 70 3.62 -18.46 1.75
N TYR A 71 2.67 -19.40 1.82
CA TYR A 71 1.25 -19.10 1.70
C TYR A 71 0.43 -20.09 2.52
N HIS A 72 -0.76 -19.68 2.92
CA HIS A 72 -1.79 -20.55 3.50
C HIS A 72 -3.15 -20.17 2.93
N LEU A 73 -4.05 -21.16 2.86
CA LEU A 73 -5.48 -20.90 2.71
C LEU A 73 -6.06 -20.65 4.10
N SER A 74 -6.75 -19.54 4.29
CA SER A 74 -7.37 -19.11 5.54
C SER A 74 -8.88 -18.98 5.41
N GLY A 75 -9.59 -19.13 6.54
CA GLY A 75 -11.02 -18.81 6.64
C GLY A 75 -11.22 -17.31 6.92
N ASP A 76 -12.39 -16.93 7.41
CA ASP A 76 -12.73 -15.53 7.72
C ASP A 76 -11.97 -14.98 8.94
N SER A 77 -11.22 -15.82 9.63
CA SER A 77 -10.30 -15.44 10.68
C SER A 77 -9.13 -16.42 10.73
N ILE A 78 -8.00 -15.95 11.26
CA ILE A 78 -6.81 -16.76 11.54
C ILE A 78 -6.50 -16.68 13.03
N ASP A 79 -6.13 -17.81 13.64
CA ASP A 79 -5.58 -17.79 14.99
C ASP A 79 -4.25 -17.01 15.03
N GLY A 80 -4.19 -15.99 15.88
CA GLY A 80 -3.01 -15.15 15.99
C GLY A 80 -1.76 -15.87 16.53
N THR A 81 -1.91 -17.00 17.24
CA THR A 81 -0.76 -17.81 17.72
C THR A 81 -0.11 -18.48 16.52
N PHE A 82 -0.93 -19.18 15.74
CA PHE A 82 -0.50 -19.83 14.52
C PHE A 82 0.15 -18.82 13.57
N LEU A 83 -0.46 -17.65 13.35
CA LEU A 83 0.11 -16.64 12.45
C LEU A 83 1.48 -16.16 12.93
N LYS A 84 1.66 -15.97 14.25
CA LYS A 84 2.95 -15.61 14.84
C LYS A 84 3.99 -16.72 14.65
N ASP A 85 3.65 -17.95 14.99
CA ASP A 85 4.56 -19.10 14.93
C ASP A 85 4.98 -19.40 13.48
N PHE A 86 4.02 -19.33 12.55
CA PHE A 86 4.27 -19.45 11.12
C PHE A 86 5.23 -18.37 10.62
N LEU A 87 4.97 -17.10 10.94
CA LEU A 87 5.81 -15.99 10.54
C LEU A 87 7.22 -16.10 11.14
N PHE A 88 7.35 -16.49 12.41
CA PHE A 88 8.63 -16.63 13.09
C PHE A 88 9.44 -17.79 12.51
N SER A 89 8.79 -18.91 12.17
CA SER A 89 9.44 -20.03 11.46
C SER A 89 9.97 -19.60 10.08
N ILE A 90 9.24 -18.75 9.36
CA ILE A 90 9.73 -18.18 8.09
C ILE A 90 10.96 -17.32 8.34
N ILE A 91 10.92 -16.42 9.32
CA ILE A 91 12.06 -15.54 9.67
C ILE A 91 13.31 -16.38 9.96
N GLU A 92 13.18 -17.42 10.78
CA GLU A 92 14.30 -18.31 11.12
C GLU A 92 14.89 -19.00 9.89
N LYS A 93 14.05 -19.51 8.98
CA LYS A 93 14.49 -20.13 7.72
C LYS A 93 15.17 -19.12 6.80
N CYS A 94 14.65 -17.90 6.71
CA CYS A 94 15.24 -16.83 5.90
C CYS A 94 16.62 -16.41 6.44
N GLU A 95 16.74 -16.23 7.76
CA GLU A 95 18.01 -15.89 8.42
C GLU A 95 19.04 -17.02 8.26
N ALA A 96 18.62 -18.28 8.40
CA ALA A 96 19.47 -19.44 8.14
C ALA A 96 19.96 -19.50 6.68
N ALA A 97 19.12 -19.06 5.73
CA ALA A 97 19.49 -18.93 4.31
C ALA A 97 20.36 -17.68 4.02
N GLY A 98 20.60 -16.85 5.02
CA GLY A 98 21.45 -15.67 4.95
C GLY A 98 20.72 -14.36 4.62
N CYS A 99 19.39 -14.34 4.58
CA CYS A 99 18.59 -13.11 4.47
C CYS A 99 18.36 -12.50 5.85
N LEU A 100 18.79 -11.25 6.06
CA LEU A 100 18.65 -10.53 7.31
C LEU A 100 17.29 -9.83 7.35
N VAL A 101 16.34 -10.37 8.09
CA VAL A 101 14.98 -9.83 8.17
C VAL A 101 14.92 -8.72 9.22
N ASP A 102 14.68 -7.48 8.80
CA ASP A 102 14.68 -6.31 9.69
C ASP A 102 13.27 -5.78 10.00
N ALA A 103 12.26 -6.12 9.21
CA ALA A 103 10.91 -5.60 9.37
C ALA A 103 9.82 -6.58 8.92
N VAL A 104 8.65 -6.47 9.55
CA VAL A 104 7.38 -7.08 9.13
C VAL A 104 6.42 -5.94 8.80
N ILE A 105 5.79 -6.02 7.63
CA ILE A 105 4.84 -5.03 7.12
C ILE A 105 3.52 -5.76 6.86
N SER A 106 2.45 -5.29 7.48
CA SER A 106 1.11 -5.85 7.39
C SER A 106 0.06 -4.72 7.37
N ASP A 107 -1.16 -5.02 6.95
CA ASP A 107 -2.25 -4.07 7.09
C ASP A 107 -2.69 -3.93 8.57
N MET A 108 -3.75 -3.16 8.79
CA MET A 108 -4.38 -2.99 10.10
C MET A 108 -5.64 -3.86 10.29
N GLY A 109 -5.76 -4.96 9.57
CA GLY A 109 -6.85 -5.93 9.69
C GLY A 109 -6.90 -6.59 11.08
N PRO A 110 -8.04 -7.18 11.48
CA PRO A 110 -8.19 -7.81 12.79
C PRO A 110 -7.13 -8.89 13.08
N SER A 111 -6.83 -9.76 12.10
CA SER A 111 -5.81 -10.82 12.22
C SER A 111 -4.41 -10.25 12.49
N ASN A 112 -4.03 -9.21 11.73
CA ASN A 112 -2.72 -8.56 11.88
C ASN A 112 -2.61 -7.76 13.19
N LYS A 113 -3.68 -7.11 13.64
CA LYS A 113 -3.72 -6.51 14.99
C LYS A 113 -3.56 -7.55 16.10
N ALA A 114 -4.16 -8.74 15.96
CA ALA A 114 -3.97 -9.82 16.92
C ALA A 114 -2.52 -10.31 16.96
N LEU A 115 -1.86 -10.43 15.80
CA LEU A 115 -0.42 -10.70 15.70
C LEU A 115 0.41 -9.61 16.41
N TRP A 116 0.10 -8.33 16.18
CA TRP A 116 0.78 -7.20 16.82
C TRP A 116 0.69 -7.27 18.34
N ASN A 117 -0.52 -7.49 18.87
CA ASN A 117 -0.73 -7.63 20.32
C ASN A 117 0.09 -8.79 20.92
N ARG A 118 0.18 -9.94 20.22
CA ARG A 118 0.99 -11.10 20.65
C ARG A 118 2.51 -10.87 20.56
N CYS A 119 2.91 -9.84 19.82
CA CYS A 119 4.27 -9.32 19.76
C CYS A 119 4.49 -8.14 20.70
N GLY A 120 3.49 -7.71 21.48
CA GLY A 120 3.56 -6.56 22.38
C GLY A 120 3.58 -5.21 21.65
N ILE A 121 3.21 -5.18 20.38
CA ILE A 121 3.18 -3.97 19.55
C ILE A 121 1.93 -3.18 19.88
N SER A 122 2.09 -1.91 20.23
CA SER A 122 0.97 -1.04 20.58
C SER A 122 1.33 0.43 20.39
N ALA A 123 0.33 1.24 20.10
CA ALA A 123 0.43 2.70 20.13
C ALA A 123 -0.77 3.25 20.88
N THR A 124 -0.52 4.09 21.86
CA THR A 124 -1.55 4.82 22.60
C THR A 124 -1.22 6.31 22.61
N ARG A 125 -2.18 7.13 23.03
CA ARG A 125 -2.01 8.59 23.07
C ARG A 125 -0.97 9.06 24.08
N SER A 126 -0.80 8.32 25.18
CA SER A 126 -0.02 8.76 26.35
C SER A 126 1.27 7.98 26.57
N THR A 127 1.52 6.93 25.78
CA THR A 127 2.74 6.13 25.87
C THR A 127 3.53 6.16 24.58
N ARG A 128 4.86 6.08 24.69
CA ARG A 128 5.73 5.93 23.52
C ARG A 128 5.31 4.67 22.74
N PRO A 129 5.07 4.76 21.42
CA PRO A 129 4.69 3.59 20.62
C PRO A 129 5.70 2.46 20.77
N VAL A 130 5.20 1.26 21.07
CA VAL A 130 5.98 0.02 21.04
C VAL A 130 5.84 -0.55 19.64
N VAL A 131 6.86 -0.33 18.81
CA VAL A 131 6.87 -0.69 17.39
C VAL A 131 7.80 -1.86 17.07
N SER A 132 8.31 -2.52 18.11
CA SER A 132 9.27 -3.62 17.96
C SER A 132 9.17 -4.64 19.09
N CYS A 133 9.51 -5.89 18.78
CA CYS A 133 9.66 -6.97 19.73
C CYS A 133 11.06 -7.60 19.59
N LYS A 134 11.44 -8.48 20.53
CA LYS A 134 12.71 -9.21 20.46
C LYS A 134 12.72 -10.08 19.19
N HIS A 135 13.76 -9.93 18.37
CA HIS A 135 13.88 -10.74 17.15
C HIS A 135 14.05 -12.23 17.51
N PRO A 136 13.39 -13.19 16.82
CA PRO A 136 13.50 -14.62 17.15
C PRO A 136 14.96 -15.12 17.13
N CYS A 137 15.75 -14.64 16.16
CA CYS A 137 17.18 -14.93 16.06
C CYS A 137 18.09 -13.99 16.89
N ALA A 138 17.57 -13.26 17.89
CA ALA A 138 18.33 -12.27 18.67
C ALA A 138 19.23 -12.85 19.77
N ALA A 139 19.42 -14.19 19.83
CA ALA A 139 19.92 -14.92 21.00
C ALA A 139 21.11 -14.24 21.72
N ASN A 140 22.01 -13.57 20.97
CA ASN A 140 23.17 -12.85 21.54
C ASN A 140 23.41 -11.44 20.94
N THR A 141 22.47 -10.88 20.17
CA THR A 141 22.75 -9.71 19.30
C THR A 141 21.92 -8.47 19.62
N GLY A 142 21.02 -8.53 20.61
CA GLY A 142 20.12 -7.41 20.96
C GLY A 142 19.19 -6.96 19.81
N ARG A 143 19.08 -7.75 18.74
CA ARG A 143 18.29 -7.42 17.55
C ARG A 143 16.80 -7.35 17.88
N GLN A 144 16.15 -6.36 17.29
CA GLN A 144 14.71 -6.13 17.39
C GLN A 144 14.04 -6.40 16.04
N LEU A 145 12.84 -6.98 16.07
CA LEU A 145 11.95 -7.14 14.92
C LEU A 145 10.86 -6.07 15.01
N HIS A 146 10.54 -5.41 13.91
CA HIS A 146 9.70 -4.23 13.95
C HIS A 146 8.52 -4.26 12.98
N PHE A 147 7.43 -3.56 13.35
CA PHE A 147 6.13 -3.60 12.67
C PHE A 147 5.75 -2.23 12.11
N LEU A 148 5.12 -2.20 10.93
CA LEU A 148 4.58 -1.00 10.27
C LEU A 148 3.10 -1.18 9.94
N ALA A 149 2.36 -0.07 9.92
CA ALA A 149 0.92 0.03 9.72
C ALA A 149 0.55 0.87 8.47
N ASP A 150 -0.52 0.49 7.77
CA ASP A 150 -1.01 1.28 6.64
C ASP A 150 -1.87 2.50 7.07
N ALA A 151 -1.92 3.54 6.24
CA ALA A 151 -2.40 4.89 6.57
C ALA A 151 -3.84 5.17 6.07
N PRO A 152 -4.74 5.71 6.90
CA PRO A 152 -6.14 5.98 6.49
C PRO A 152 -6.57 7.47 6.36
N HIS A 153 -7.87 7.67 6.11
CA HIS A 153 -8.53 8.81 5.44
C HIS A 153 -8.90 10.07 6.29
N VAL A 154 -9.16 11.19 5.59
CA VAL A 154 -9.36 12.58 6.10
C VAL A 154 -10.69 13.20 5.60
N SER A 155 -11.29 14.12 6.36
CA SER A 155 -12.50 14.90 5.99
C SER A 155 -12.25 15.92 4.87
N VAL A 156 -13.23 16.14 3.97
CA VAL A 156 -13.04 16.82 2.67
C VAL A 156 -13.87 18.09 2.44
N LYS A 157 -14.48 18.71 3.48
CA LYS A 157 -15.42 19.85 3.30
C LYS A 157 -14.87 21.01 2.46
N HIS A 158 -13.73 21.59 2.83
CA HIS A 158 -13.13 22.72 2.09
C HIS A 158 -12.57 22.27 0.73
N ILE A 159 -12.21 20.99 0.59
CA ILE A 159 -11.73 20.40 -0.67
C ILE A 159 -12.89 20.25 -1.67
N LYS A 160 -14.10 19.92 -1.21
CA LYS A 160 -15.32 19.94 -2.04
C LYS A 160 -15.58 21.34 -2.60
N LYS A 161 -15.53 22.37 -1.74
CA LYS A 161 -15.67 23.77 -2.18
C LYS A 161 -14.62 24.18 -3.21
N LEU A 162 -13.37 23.74 -3.06
CA LEU A 162 -12.34 23.93 -4.10
C LEU A 162 -12.73 23.25 -5.42
N ALA A 163 -13.17 21.99 -5.38
CA ALA A 163 -13.54 21.24 -6.57
C ALA A 163 -14.71 21.90 -7.33
N ASP A 164 -15.69 22.46 -6.60
CA ASP A 164 -16.81 23.20 -7.18
C ASP A 164 -16.32 24.47 -7.90
N ILE A 165 -15.44 25.26 -7.25
CA ILE A 165 -14.86 26.49 -7.82
C ILE A 165 -14.01 26.19 -9.06
N ASP A 166 -13.24 25.10 -9.05
CA ASP A 166 -12.41 24.69 -10.18
C ASP A 166 -13.24 24.07 -11.32
N ALA A 167 -14.44 23.55 -11.05
CA ALA A 167 -15.32 23.03 -12.10
C ALA A 167 -15.86 24.15 -13.02
N GLU A 168 -16.03 25.36 -12.49
CA GLU A 168 -16.49 26.55 -13.22
C GLU A 168 -15.38 27.23 -14.04
N ARG A 169 -14.14 26.74 -13.98
CA ARG A 169 -12.95 27.40 -14.56
C ARG A 169 -12.34 26.57 -15.68
N ASP A 170 -11.98 27.26 -16.76
CA ASP A 170 -11.17 26.67 -17.84
C ASP A 170 -9.75 26.34 -17.36
N LEU A 171 -9.15 27.27 -16.60
CA LEU A 171 -7.83 27.10 -15.98
C LEU A 171 -8.00 26.75 -14.50
N LYS A 172 -7.90 25.45 -14.22
CA LYS A 172 -8.07 24.87 -12.87
C LYS A 172 -6.84 25.08 -12.01
N LEU A 173 -7.03 25.40 -10.74
CA LEU A 173 -5.93 25.53 -9.77
C LEU A 173 -5.41 24.15 -9.33
N ALA A 174 -6.30 23.16 -9.22
CA ALA A 174 -6.02 21.77 -8.87
C ALA A 174 -6.56 20.82 -9.97
N PRO A 175 -5.93 20.76 -11.15
CA PRO A 175 -6.44 20.02 -12.31
C PRO A 175 -6.54 18.50 -12.09
N HIS A 176 -5.79 17.95 -11.13
CA HIS A 176 -5.84 16.54 -10.77
C HIS A 176 -6.95 16.20 -9.76
N LEU A 177 -7.59 17.20 -9.15
CA LEU A 177 -8.72 17.00 -8.25
C LEU A 177 -9.99 16.79 -9.07
N LYS A 178 -10.55 15.57 -9.02
CA LYS A 178 -11.82 15.26 -9.68
C LYS A 178 -12.94 15.17 -8.65
N PRO A 179 -14.16 15.68 -8.94
CA PRO A 179 -15.31 15.56 -8.04
C PRO A 179 -15.59 14.11 -7.61
N ALA A 180 -15.41 13.15 -8.53
CA ALA A 180 -15.55 11.72 -8.26
C ALA A 180 -14.65 11.17 -7.14
N TYR A 181 -13.56 11.87 -6.78
CA TYR A 181 -12.70 11.46 -5.65
C TYR A 181 -13.25 11.88 -4.29
N LEU A 182 -14.22 12.80 -4.26
CA LEU A 182 -14.80 13.38 -3.06
C LEU A 182 -16.15 12.75 -2.68
N ASP A 183 -16.78 12.04 -3.62
CA ASP A 183 -17.99 11.27 -3.43
C ASP A 183 -17.66 9.77 -3.47
N GLN A 184 -17.38 9.21 -2.30
CA GLN A 184 -16.86 7.85 -2.20
C GLN A 184 -17.96 6.80 -2.30
N ASP A 185 -18.11 6.20 -3.48
CA ASP A 185 -18.75 4.88 -3.64
C ASP A 185 -17.90 3.77 -2.97
N HIS A 186 -18.48 2.63 -2.64
CA HIS A 186 -17.82 1.53 -1.91
C HIS A 186 -16.52 1.04 -2.57
N PHE A 187 -16.44 1.05 -3.90
CA PHE A 187 -15.24 0.64 -4.65
C PHE A 187 -14.15 1.72 -4.74
N ALA A 188 -14.51 3.01 -4.67
CA ALA A 188 -13.56 4.12 -4.76
C ALA A 188 -12.66 4.23 -3.51
N LYS A 189 -13.07 3.58 -2.40
CA LYS A 189 -12.38 3.60 -1.09
C LYS A 189 -11.00 2.92 -1.08
N MET A 190 -10.70 2.07 -2.07
CA MET A 190 -9.41 1.37 -2.19
C MET A 190 -8.46 2.01 -3.20
N ASN A 191 -8.83 3.13 -3.83
CA ASN A 191 -7.98 3.77 -4.83
C ASN A 191 -7.04 4.80 -4.17
N VAL A 192 -5.79 4.38 -3.94
CA VAL A 192 -4.74 5.24 -3.39
C VAL A 192 -4.51 6.48 -4.27
N ALA A 193 -4.61 6.37 -5.60
CA ALA A 193 -4.38 7.51 -6.49
C ALA A 193 -5.41 8.63 -6.27
N SER A 194 -6.67 8.26 -6.00
CA SER A 194 -7.71 9.24 -5.63
C SER A 194 -7.36 9.96 -4.33
N ALA A 195 -6.90 9.23 -3.31
CA ALA A 195 -6.49 9.82 -2.03
C ALA A 195 -5.27 10.75 -2.20
N VAL A 196 -4.27 10.38 -3.01
CA VAL A 196 -3.11 11.22 -3.31
C VAL A 196 -3.50 12.48 -4.09
N ALA A 197 -4.50 12.40 -4.98
CA ALA A 197 -5.01 13.56 -5.69
C ALA A 197 -5.73 14.55 -4.75
N VAL A 198 -6.50 14.04 -3.77
CA VAL A 198 -7.18 14.86 -2.76
C VAL A 198 -6.20 15.47 -1.76
N LEU A 199 -5.22 14.70 -1.28
CA LEU A 199 -4.23 15.12 -0.29
C LEU A 199 -2.92 15.55 -0.96
N ASN A 200 -3.03 16.42 -1.97
CA ASN A 200 -1.89 16.91 -2.75
C ASN A 200 -1.44 18.31 -2.31
N HIS A 201 -0.15 18.62 -2.50
CA HIS A 201 0.35 19.98 -2.31
C HIS A 201 -0.40 21.02 -3.16
N SER A 202 -0.77 20.69 -4.40
CA SER A 202 -1.51 21.61 -5.28
C SER A 202 -2.89 21.97 -4.72
N VAL A 203 -3.56 21.04 -4.05
CA VAL A 203 -4.86 21.28 -3.37
C VAL A 203 -4.68 22.26 -2.22
N GLY A 204 -3.65 22.07 -1.39
CA GLY A 204 -3.32 23.00 -0.30
C GLY A 204 -2.98 24.41 -0.82
N ALA A 205 -2.13 24.49 -1.85
CA ALA A 205 -1.76 25.75 -2.48
C ALA A 205 -2.97 26.46 -3.11
N ALA A 206 -3.84 25.73 -3.81
CA ALA A 206 -5.06 26.26 -4.41
C ALA A 206 -6.01 26.86 -3.36
N ILE A 207 -6.19 26.18 -2.22
CA ILE A 207 -6.99 26.71 -1.10
C ILE A 207 -6.40 28.02 -0.59
N ARG A 208 -5.07 28.11 -0.40
CA ARG A 208 -4.41 29.36 0.05
C ARG A 208 -4.64 30.51 -0.93
N VAL A 209 -4.53 30.23 -2.24
CA VAL A 209 -4.82 31.23 -3.28
C VAL A 209 -6.27 31.70 -3.19
N LEU A 210 -7.24 30.79 -3.07
CA LEU A 210 -8.65 31.17 -2.97
C LEU A 210 -8.97 31.99 -1.72
N VAL A 211 -8.34 31.69 -0.58
CA VAL A 211 -8.46 32.52 0.64
C VAL A 211 -7.87 33.91 0.39
N SER A 212 -6.68 34.01 -0.23
CA SER A 212 -6.06 35.30 -0.52
C SER A 212 -6.87 36.18 -1.48
N LEU A 213 -7.68 35.55 -2.35
CA LEU A 213 -8.60 36.22 -3.26
C LEU A 213 -9.97 36.52 -2.63
N GLY A 214 -10.19 36.22 -1.35
CA GLY A 214 -11.47 36.39 -0.68
C GLY A 214 -12.59 35.46 -1.16
N ARG A 215 -12.24 34.37 -1.87
CA ARG A 215 -13.20 33.38 -2.42
C ARG A 215 -13.46 32.20 -1.48
N MET A 216 -12.74 32.12 -0.35
CA MET A 216 -12.90 31.06 0.64
C MET A 216 -12.64 31.62 2.04
N GLU A 217 -13.30 31.04 3.06
CA GLU A 217 -13.13 31.45 4.45
C GLU A 217 -11.70 31.24 4.96
N GLU A 218 -11.22 32.11 5.86
CA GLU A 218 -9.89 31.99 6.47
C GLU A 218 -9.68 30.66 7.20
N GLU A 219 -10.76 30.05 7.71
CA GLU A 219 -10.75 28.71 8.32
C GLU A 219 -10.14 27.64 7.37
N ALA A 220 -10.30 27.82 6.05
CA ALA A 220 -9.77 26.89 5.06
C ALA A 220 -8.23 26.84 5.03
N LEU A 221 -7.53 27.86 5.55
CA LEU A 221 -6.07 27.85 5.71
C LEU A 221 -5.60 26.70 6.59
N THR A 222 -6.39 26.33 7.60
CA THR A 222 -6.09 25.17 8.46
C THR A 222 -6.14 23.87 7.66
N THR A 223 -7.10 23.76 6.73
CA THR A 223 -7.19 22.59 5.85
C THR A 223 -6.04 22.54 4.86
N ALA A 224 -5.69 23.69 4.26
CA ALA A 224 -4.53 23.77 3.37
C ALA A 224 -3.23 23.33 4.07
N TRP A 225 -2.99 23.85 5.28
CA TRP A 225 -1.85 23.45 6.09
C TRP A 225 -1.85 21.94 6.37
N PHE A 226 -3.00 21.38 6.79
CA PHE A 226 -3.09 19.95 7.11
C PHE A 226 -2.84 19.07 5.89
N VAL A 227 -3.43 19.41 4.73
CA VAL A 227 -3.21 18.72 3.46
C VAL A 227 -1.73 18.70 3.09
N GLU A 228 -1.04 19.84 3.20
CA GLU A 228 0.39 19.94 2.93
C GLU A 228 1.24 19.12 3.92
N ARG A 229 0.85 19.02 5.19
CA ARG A 229 1.50 18.15 6.17
C ARG A 229 1.36 16.68 5.77
N VAL A 230 0.15 16.23 5.46
CA VAL A 230 -0.09 14.83 5.07
C VAL A 230 0.63 14.51 3.75
N TYR A 231 0.61 15.41 2.76
CA TYR A 231 1.31 15.23 1.49
C TYR A 231 2.82 15.05 1.67
N ARG A 232 3.46 15.93 2.48
CA ARG A 232 4.90 15.86 2.76
C ARG A 232 5.25 14.56 3.48
N TRP A 233 4.44 14.16 4.47
CA TRP A 233 4.62 12.88 5.16
C TRP A 233 4.52 11.69 4.19
N PHE A 234 3.47 11.66 3.35
CA PHE A 234 3.28 10.60 2.38
C PHE A 234 4.43 10.51 1.38
N THR A 235 4.94 11.65 0.91
CA THR A 235 6.07 11.71 -0.04
C THR A 235 7.36 11.14 0.56
N LEU A 236 7.63 11.40 1.84
CA LEU A 236 8.77 10.81 2.54
C LEU A 236 8.60 9.31 2.74
N MET A 237 7.44 8.90 3.29
CA MET A 237 7.13 7.49 3.60
C MET A 237 7.04 6.61 2.35
N THR A 238 6.75 7.19 1.18
CA THR A 238 6.69 6.47 -0.10
C THR A 238 7.83 6.84 -1.06
N SER A 239 8.94 7.38 -0.54
CA SER A 239 10.11 7.81 -1.33
C SER A 239 10.67 6.69 -2.21
N ARG A 240 10.64 6.89 -3.54
CA ARG A 240 11.08 5.91 -4.57
C ARG A 240 12.41 6.23 -5.23
N TYR A 241 12.88 7.47 -5.14
CA TYR A 241 14.06 7.97 -5.83
C TYR A 241 15.06 8.54 -4.83
N ILE A 242 16.35 8.53 -5.21
CA ILE A 242 17.44 9.02 -4.35
C ILE A 242 17.22 10.46 -3.91
N GLY A 243 16.61 11.30 -4.76
CA GLY A 243 16.34 12.71 -4.44
C GLY A 243 15.38 12.95 -3.27
N THR A 244 14.49 11.98 -2.98
CA THR A 244 13.54 12.04 -1.85
C THR A 244 13.82 10.98 -0.79
N ALA A 245 14.93 10.25 -0.91
CA ALA A 245 15.32 9.19 0.01
C ALA A 245 15.86 9.77 1.32
N MET A 246 15.78 8.98 2.39
CA MET A 246 16.55 9.25 3.61
C MET A 246 18.01 8.96 3.29
N SER A 247 18.87 9.98 3.20
CA SER A 247 20.23 9.80 2.70
C SER A 247 21.26 10.69 3.36
N MET A 248 22.43 10.10 3.63
CA MET A 248 23.61 10.83 4.11
C MET A 248 24.32 11.63 3.01
N PHE A 249 23.89 11.53 1.74
CA PHE A 249 24.42 12.37 0.66
C PHE A 249 24.00 13.84 0.79
N LYS A 250 22.87 14.10 1.45
CA LYS A 250 22.34 15.44 1.73
C LYS A 250 21.94 15.51 3.21
N PRO A 251 22.90 15.68 4.13
CA PRO A 251 22.65 15.60 5.56
C PRO A 251 21.61 16.61 6.03
N ASP A 252 21.65 17.85 5.52
CA ASP A 252 20.68 18.88 5.88
C ASP A 252 19.24 18.49 5.52
N ALA A 253 19.03 17.97 4.30
CA ALA A 253 17.72 17.52 3.85
C ALA A 253 17.24 16.27 4.62
N HIS A 254 18.17 15.38 5.00
CA HIS A 254 17.87 14.25 5.86
C HIS A 254 17.41 14.70 7.25
N ASP A 255 18.12 15.64 7.87
CA ASP A 255 17.82 16.11 9.22
C ASP A 255 16.49 16.90 9.24
N GLU A 256 16.23 17.67 8.19
CA GLU A 256 14.93 18.32 7.99
C GLU A 256 13.79 17.29 7.84
N ALA A 257 14.00 16.22 7.08
CA ALA A 257 13.03 15.15 6.95
C ALA A 257 12.79 14.42 8.28
N VAL A 258 13.84 14.12 9.04
CA VAL A 258 13.74 13.52 10.38
C VAL A 258 12.99 14.43 11.35
N ALA A 259 13.29 15.72 11.36
CA ALA A 259 12.61 16.70 12.20
C ALA A 259 11.13 16.80 11.86
N PHE A 260 10.82 16.89 10.56
CA PHE A 260 9.44 16.92 10.07
C PHE A 260 8.65 15.65 10.44
N LEU A 261 9.23 14.46 10.29
CA LEU A 261 8.56 13.21 10.65
C LEU A 261 8.24 13.14 12.15
N LYS A 262 9.14 13.65 13.01
CA LYS A 262 8.90 13.76 14.46
C LYS A 262 7.77 14.75 14.76
N GLU A 263 7.77 15.91 14.14
CA GLU A 263 6.69 16.90 14.27
C GLU A 263 5.34 16.33 13.81
N PHE A 264 5.33 15.61 12.68
CA PHE A 264 4.12 14.98 12.15
C PHE A 264 3.53 13.92 13.10
N MET A 265 4.38 13.17 13.80
CA MET A 265 3.93 12.27 14.86
C MET A 265 3.24 13.03 15.99
N GLU A 266 3.80 14.14 16.45
CA GLU A 266 3.17 14.97 17.49
C GLU A 266 1.81 15.50 17.04
N ILE A 267 1.67 15.91 15.78
CA ILE A 267 0.38 16.32 15.20
C ILE A 267 -0.64 15.18 15.31
N PHE A 268 -0.29 13.97 14.85
CA PHE A 268 -1.22 12.83 14.87
C PHE A 268 -1.47 12.25 16.27
N ALA A 269 -0.56 12.45 17.22
CA ALA A 269 -0.78 12.10 18.63
C ALA A 269 -1.82 13.01 19.29
N HIS A 270 -1.87 14.30 18.91
CA HIS A 270 -2.70 15.30 19.56
C HIS A 270 -3.99 15.64 18.81
N VAL A 271 -4.05 15.38 17.50
CA VAL A 271 -5.27 15.62 16.70
C VAL A 271 -6.45 14.81 17.24
N SER A 272 -7.59 15.46 17.42
CA SER A 272 -8.83 14.80 17.80
C SER A 272 -9.62 14.41 16.55
N ILE A 273 -9.96 13.13 16.41
CA ILE A 273 -10.73 12.61 15.29
C ILE A 273 -12.05 12.07 15.81
N LYS A 274 -13.10 12.88 15.67
CA LYS A 274 -14.46 12.57 16.14
C LYS A 274 -15.51 12.78 15.06
N LYS A 275 -16.56 11.96 15.08
CA LYS A 275 -17.82 12.27 14.40
C LYS A 275 -18.61 13.27 15.24
N SER A 276 -19.49 14.04 14.60
CA SER A 276 -20.47 14.86 15.32
C SER A 276 -21.19 13.95 16.33
N ASN A 277 -21.17 14.33 17.62
CA ASN A 277 -21.74 13.59 18.77
C ASN A 277 -20.93 12.39 19.34
N GLN A 278 -19.67 12.18 18.96
CA GLN A 278 -18.82 11.17 19.62
C GLN A 278 -17.76 11.78 20.54
N ARG A 279 -17.47 11.10 21.66
CA ARG A 279 -16.31 11.40 22.49
C ARG A 279 -15.03 11.18 21.68
N ASP A 280 -14.01 11.97 22.01
CA ASP A 280 -12.69 11.82 21.43
C ASP A 280 -12.16 10.41 21.71
N GLN A 281 -11.70 9.73 20.66
CA GLN A 281 -11.20 8.37 20.75
C GLN A 281 -9.98 8.25 19.85
N PHE A 282 -8.94 7.61 20.37
CA PHE A 282 -7.75 7.30 19.60
C PHE A 282 -8.11 6.34 18.46
N LYS A 283 -7.98 6.81 17.22
CA LYS A 283 -8.42 6.06 16.04
C LYS A 283 -7.29 5.21 15.47
N PRO A 284 -7.59 4.10 14.75
CA PRO A 284 -6.58 3.28 14.08
C PRO A 284 -5.62 4.08 13.19
N VAL A 285 -6.08 5.15 12.55
CA VAL A 285 -5.23 6.10 11.79
C VAL A 285 -4.07 6.66 12.59
N GLN A 286 -4.34 7.08 13.82
CA GLN A 286 -3.34 7.70 14.68
C GLN A 286 -2.34 6.64 15.13
N ALA A 287 -2.83 5.46 15.50
CA ALA A 287 -1.96 4.31 15.77
C ALA A 287 -1.06 4.00 14.56
N GLY A 288 -1.64 3.95 13.37
CA GLY A 288 -0.91 3.59 12.16
C GLY A 288 0.18 4.60 11.80
N VAL A 289 -0.15 5.89 11.79
CA VAL A 289 0.82 6.96 11.55
C VAL A 289 1.94 6.94 12.59
N LEU A 290 1.61 6.80 13.88
CA LEU A 290 2.63 6.75 14.93
C LEU A 290 3.54 5.52 14.80
N ILE A 291 2.99 4.34 14.57
CA ILE A 291 3.76 3.10 14.42
C ILE A 291 4.69 3.20 13.22
N SER A 292 4.15 3.52 12.04
CA SER A 292 4.92 3.54 10.79
C SER A 292 5.98 4.63 10.79
N THR A 293 5.68 5.82 11.29
CA THR A 293 6.63 6.93 11.32
C THR A 293 7.74 6.67 12.34
N THR A 294 7.40 6.20 13.54
CA THR A 294 8.39 5.80 14.54
C THR A 294 9.32 4.74 13.97
N ARG A 295 8.76 3.75 13.26
CA ARG A 295 9.56 2.70 12.68
C ARG A 295 10.43 3.19 11.52
N ALA A 296 9.90 4.01 10.62
CA ALA A 296 10.70 4.62 9.56
C ALA A 296 11.93 5.35 10.13
N LEU A 297 11.75 6.12 11.20
CA LEU A 297 12.83 6.83 11.90
C LEU A 297 13.86 5.90 12.54
N GLN A 298 13.43 4.78 13.13
CA GLN A 298 14.35 3.81 13.74
C GLN A 298 15.12 3.02 12.70
N ILE A 299 14.44 2.52 11.66
CA ILE A 299 15.05 1.64 10.66
C ILE A 299 16.01 2.42 9.77
N GLN A 300 15.68 3.66 9.39
CA GLN A 300 16.60 4.49 8.62
C GLN A 300 17.89 4.74 9.41
N HIS A 301 17.77 5.00 10.72
CA HIS A 301 18.94 5.26 11.55
C HIS A 301 19.81 4.01 11.66
N GLN A 302 19.20 2.84 11.85
CA GLN A 302 19.89 1.56 11.91
C GLN A 302 20.60 1.25 10.58
N LEU A 303 19.90 1.36 9.45
CA LEU A 303 20.46 1.04 8.13
C LEU A 303 21.58 2.02 7.74
N LEU A 304 21.39 3.32 7.93
CA LEU A 304 22.39 4.35 7.57
C LEU A 304 23.58 4.37 8.55
N SER A 305 23.31 4.38 9.86
CA SER A 305 24.35 4.63 10.88
C SER A 305 25.10 3.37 11.28
N VAL A 306 24.39 2.24 11.42
CA VAL A 306 24.97 0.96 11.85
C VAL A 306 25.42 0.15 10.65
N HIS A 307 24.52 -0.10 9.70
CA HIS A 307 24.82 -0.95 8.52
C HIS A 307 25.47 -0.19 7.36
N LYS A 308 25.71 1.12 7.51
CA LYS A 308 26.43 1.99 6.56
C LYS A 308 25.81 2.05 5.16
N PHE A 309 24.48 1.97 5.09
CA PHE A 309 23.74 2.18 3.85
C PHE A 309 23.95 3.62 3.38
N LYS A 310 24.01 3.82 2.06
CA LYS A 310 24.18 5.17 1.48
C LYS A 310 22.88 5.99 1.50
N PHE A 311 21.75 5.31 1.33
CA PHE A 311 20.41 5.86 1.38
C PHE A 311 19.39 4.76 1.71
N VAL A 312 18.21 5.16 2.15
CA VAL A 312 17.07 4.29 2.43
C VAL A 312 15.84 4.83 1.69
N LEU A 313 15.21 3.97 0.90
CA LEU A 313 13.94 4.24 0.23
C LEU A 313 12.81 3.71 1.09
N LEU A 314 12.01 4.60 1.70
CA LEU A 314 10.94 4.18 2.59
C LEU A 314 9.80 3.48 1.84
N CYS A 315 9.70 3.64 0.51
CA CYS A 315 8.78 2.82 -0.30
C CYS A 315 9.07 1.31 -0.25
N ARG A 316 10.24 0.88 0.27
CA ARG A 316 10.55 -0.54 0.50
C ARG A 316 9.89 -1.10 1.74
N LEU A 317 9.25 -0.24 2.53
CA LEU A 317 8.58 -0.56 3.79
C LEU A 317 7.04 -0.48 3.66
N THR A 318 6.52 -0.58 2.44
CA THR A 318 5.07 -0.60 2.15
C THR A 318 4.65 -1.95 1.55
N GLN A 319 3.34 -2.23 1.53
CA GLN A 319 2.79 -3.50 1.01
C GLN A 319 2.58 -3.52 -0.51
N ASP A 320 2.88 -2.43 -1.24
CA ASP A 320 2.64 -2.31 -2.69
C ASP A 320 3.14 -3.53 -3.49
N ALA A 321 4.29 -4.10 -3.11
CA ALA A 321 4.87 -5.22 -3.86
C ALA A 321 4.00 -6.49 -3.81
N LEU A 322 3.26 -6.67 -2.71
CA LEU A 322 2.34 -7.76 -2.46
C LEU A 322 0.97 -7.47 -3.08
N GLU A 323 0.48 -6.23 -3.00
CA GLU A 323 -0.73 -5.81 -3.72
C GLU A 323 -0.59 -5.97 -5.24
N ASN A 324 0.57 -5.62 -5.79
CA ASN A 324 0.88 -5.85 -7.20
C ASN A 324 0.84 -7.35 -7.55
N LEU A 325 1.28 -8.23 -6.65
CA LEU A 325 1.16 -9.68 -6.86
C LEU A 325 -0.32 -10.08 -6.90
N PHE A 326 -1.15 -9.60 -5.98
CA PHE A 326 -2.58 -9.89 -5.98
C PHE A 326 -3.28 -9.34 -7.21
N SER A 327 -2.90 -8.16 -7.70
CA SER A 327 -3.39 -7.63 -8.97
C SER A 327 -3.08 -8.58 -10.14
N CYS A 328 -1.85 -9.12 -10.21
CA CYS A 328 -1.50 -10.12 -11.22
C CYS A 328 -2.30 -11.43 -11.09
N ILE A 329 -2.65 -11.86 -9.87
CA ILE A 329 -3.48 -13.05 -9.66
C ILE A 329 -4.93 -12.77 -10.08
N ARG A 330 -5.45 -11.57 -9.78
CA ARG A 330 -6.82 -11.14 -10.07
C ARG A 330 -7.07 -10.81 -11.55
N SER A 331 -6.02 -10.66 -12.35
CA SER A 331 -6.14 -10.25 -13.77
C SER A 331 -7.03 -11.17 -14.58
N ARG A 332 -6.99 -12.49 -14.27
CA ARG A 332 -7.84 -13.47 -14.93
C ARG A 332 -9.21 -13.53 -14.29
N HIS A 333 -9.27 -13.80 -12.98
CA HIS A 333 -10.51 -13.87 -12.21
C HIS A 333 -10.42 -12.93 -10.99
N PRO A 334 -11.33 -11.93 -10.85
CA PRO A 334 -11.26 -10.94 -9.77
C PRO A 334 -11.25 -11.52 -8.35
N VAL A 335 -11.94 -12.66 -8.15
CA VAL A 335 -11.98 -13.40 -6.88
C VAL A 335 -11.73 -14.88 -7.18
N PRO A 336 -10.47 -15.32 -7.28
CA PRO A 336 -10.13 -16.67 -7.73
C PRO A 336 -10.54 -17.72 -6.70
N ARG A 337 -10.73 -18.96 -7.15
CA ARG A 337 -10.85 -20.12 -6.25
C ARG A 337 -9.49 -20.55 -5.71
N ALA A 338 -9.47 -21.37 -4.66
CA ALA A 338 -8.24 -21.82 -4.01
C ALA A 338 -7.26 -22.54 -4.97
N LEU A 339 -7.76 -23.38 -5.89
CA LEU A 339 -6.92 -24.04 -6.89
C LEU A 339 -6.32 -23.03 -7.87
N GLU A 340 -7.12 -22.10 -8.37
CA GLU A 340 -6.68 -21.05 -9.30
C GLU A 340 -5.62 -20.17 -8.66
N PHE A 341 -5.85 -19.73 -7.42
CA PHE A 341 -4.89 -18.98 -6.63
C PHE A 341 -3.55 -19.72 -6.52
N LYS A 342 -3.57 -21.00 -6.13
CA LYS A 342 -2.36 -21.83 -6.03
C LYS A 342 -1.62 -21.95 -7.36
N LEU A 343 -2.34 -22.21 -8.45
CA LEU A 343 -1.75 -22.36 -9.79
C LEU A 343 -1.15 -21.05 -10.31
N MET A 344 -1.86 -19.93 -10.14
CA MET A 344 -1.38 -18.60 -10.53
C MET A 344 -0.17 -18.18 -9.70
N LEU A 345 -0.20 -18.40 -8.39
CA LEU A 345 0.94 -18.12 -7.52
C LEU A 345 2.18 -18.90 -7.96
N ARG A 346 2.01 -20.21 -8.23
CA ARG A 346 3.09 -21.06 -8.78
C ARG A 346 3.62 -20.54 -10.10
N LEU A 347 2.74 -20.17 -11.04
CA LEU A 347 3.13 -19.66 -12.35
C LEU A 347 3.92 -18.35 -12.24
N ILE A 348 3.47 -17.40 -11.42
CA ILE A 348 4.14 -16.12 -11.18
C ILE A 348 5.50 -16.34 -10.52
N MET A 349 5.60 -17.25 -9.57
CA MET A 349 6.88 -17.57 -8.93
C MET A 349 7.87 -18.16 -9.94
N LEU A 350 7.41 -19.06 -10.82
CA LEU A 350 8.25 -19.66 -11.86
C LEU A 350 8.70 -18.63 -12.89
N SER A 351 7.80 -17.77 -13.38
CA SER A 351 8.12 -16.77 -14.41
C SER A 351 9.17 -15.75 -13.94
N GLN A 352 9.28 -15.50 -12.64
CA GLN A 352 10.32 -14.64 -12.07
C GLN A 352 11.74 -15.18 -12.26
N PHE A 353 11.91 -16.51 -12.43
CA PHE A 353 13.20 -17.15 -12.68
C PHE A 353 13.53 -17.30 -14.17
N PHE A 354 12.53 -17.25 -15.04
CA PHE A 354 12.69 -17.47 -16.49
C PHE A 354 13.03 -16.21 -17.30
N LYS A 355 13.65 -15.20 -16.68
CA LYS A 355 14.09 -14.01 -17.42
C LYS A 355 15.39 -14.31 -18.17
N PRO A 356 15.51 -13.97 -19.46
CA PRO A 356 16.76 -14.04 -20.19
C PRO A 356 17.87 -13.32 -19.42
N SER A 357 19.08 -13.88 -19.44
CA SER A 357 20.20 -13.27 -18.74
C SER A 357 20.46 -11.87 -19.33
N ARG A 358 20.54 -10.84 -18.48
CA ARG A 358 20.86 -9.45 -18.89
C ARG A 358 22.22 -9.31 -19.59
N LYS A 359 23.07 -10.33 -19.52
CA LYS A 359 24.40 -10.39 -20.15
C LYS A 359 24.47 -11.42 -21.27
N GLY A 360 23.34 -12.02 -21.64
CA GLY A 360 23.29 -13.02 -22.71
C GLY A 360 23.41 -12.32 -24.05
N SER A 361 23.98 -13.01 -25.04
CA SER A 361 24.08 -12.53 -26.42
C SER A 361 22.75 -12.57 -27.18
N TYR A 362 21.64 -12.79 -26.48
CA TYR A 362 20.30 -12.84 -27.05
C TYR A 362 19.63 -11.50 -26.78
N ASP A 363 19.17 -10.84 -27.83
CA ASP A 363 18.29 -9.68 -27.67
C ASP A 363 17.04 -10.10 -26.90
N ILE A 364 16.56 -9.18 -26.05
CA ILE A 364 15.22 -9.30 -25.50
C ILE A 364 14.29 -9.21 -26.71
N ASP A 365 13.56 -10.29 -26.99
CA ASP A 365 12.53 -10.28 -28.01
C ASP A 365 11.48 -9.25 -27.58
N ASP A 366 11.54 -8.05 -28.19
CA ASP A 366 10.63 -6.93 -27.94
C ASP A 366 9.24 -7.19 -28.55
N SER A 367 8.95 -8.40 -29.04
CA SER A 367 7.61 -8.78 -29.46
C SER A 367 6.66 -8.76 -28.27
N VAL A 368 5.64 -7.93 -28.39
CA VAL A 368 4.54 -7.83 -27.44
C VAL A 368 3.76 -9.15 -27.51
N ASP A 369 3.45 -9.74 -26.36
CA ASP A 369 2.61 -10.94 -26.30
C ASP A 369 1.32 -10.70 -27.09
N LEU A 370 0.88 -11.68 -27.88
CA LEU A 370 -0.28 -11.52 -28.78
C LEU A 370 -1.53 -11.02 -28.03
N LEU A 371 -1.69 -11.43 -26.76
CA LEU A 371 -2.79 -10.97 -25.90
C LEU A 371 -2.69 -9.48 -25.57
N GLU A 372 -1.50 -9.01 -25.21
CA GLU A 372 -1.23 -7.60 -24.93
C GLU A 372 -1.37 -6.78 -26.22
N PHE A 373 -0.90 -7.30 -27.37
CA PHE A 373 -1.15 -6.69 -28.69
C PHE A 373 -2.65 -6.57 -29.01
N VAL A 374 -3.44 -7.61 -28.76
CA VAL A 374 -4.89 -7.62 -28.98
C VAL A 374 -5.61 -6.66 -28.03
N GLU A 375 -5.21 -6.59 -26.76
CA GLU A 375 -5.77 -5.64 -25.79
C GLU A 375 -5.43 -4.20 -26.14
N MET A 376 -4.18 -3.91 -26.54
CA MET A 376 -3.77 -2.60 -27.05
C MET A 376 -4.59 -2.20 -28.28
N LYS A 377 -4.84 -3.15 -29.20
CA LYS A 377 -5.71 -2.93 -30.37
C LYS A 377 -7.17 -2.67 -29.99
N LYS A 378 -7.72 -3.41 -29.02
CA LYS A 378 -9.09 -3.19 -28.52
C LYS A 378 -9.22 -1.84 -27.82
N ALA A 379 -8.24 -1.45 -27.01
CA ALA A 379 -8.21 -0.14 -26.35
C ALA A 379 -8.08 1.00 -27.37
N ALA A 380 -7.23 0.84 -28.39
CA ALA A 380 -7.09 1.80 -29.48
C ALA A 380 -8.39 1.94 -30.30
N GLN A 381 -9.08 0.83 -30.58
CA GLN A 381 -10.37 0.84 -31.25
C GLN A 381 -11.45 1.53 -30.41
N LYS A 382 -11.51 1.24 -29.11
CA LYS A 382 -12.49 1.89 -28.22
C LYS A 382 -12.29 3.41 -28.16
N ASN A 383 -11.05 3.87 -28.06
CA ASN A 383 -10.72 5.29 -28.06
C ASN A 383 -11.04 5.96 -29.42
N SER A 384 -10.87 5.25 -30.53
CA SER A 384 -11.23 5.77 -31.86
C SER A 384 -12.74 5.86 -32.09
N VAL A 385 -13.51 4.95 -31.48
CA VAL A 385 -15.00 4.97 -31.56
C VAL A 385 -15.55 6.07 -30.67
N GLU A 386 -15.04 6.24 -29.44
CA GLU A 386 -15.43 7.36 -28.56
C GLU A 386 -15.05 8.73 -29.16
N ALA A 387 -13.90 8.83 -29.85
CA ALA A 387 -13.51 10.05 -30.56
C ALA A 387 -14.44 10.36 -31.76
N ALA A 388 -14.83 9.34 -32.53
CA ALA A 388 -15.73 9.49 -33.67
C ALA A 388 -17.18 9.83 -33.26
N GLU A 389 -17.66 9.30 -32.12
CA GLU A 389 -18.98 9.67 -31.58
C GLU A 389 -19.02 11.12 -31.07
N VAL A 390 -17.90 11.64 -30.54
CA VAL A 390 -17.79 13.04 -30.12
C VAL A 390 -17.75 13.98 -31.33
N GLU A 391 -17.06 13.61 -32.40
CA GLU A 391 -17.04 14.39 -33.66
C GLU A 391 -18.42 14.46 -34.33
N LEU A 392 -19.18 13.35 -34.32
CA LEU A 392 -20.54 13.30 -34.88
C LEU A 392 -21.55 14.14 -34.08
N LEU A 393 -21.34 14.28 -32.76
CA LEU A 393 -22.17 15.09 -31.88
C LEU A 393 -21.84 16.59 -31.96
N THR A 394 -20.61 16.96 -32.34
CA THR A 394 -20.23 18.36 -32.56
C THR A 394 -20.70 18.90 -33.91
N ASP A 395 -20.71 18.08 -34.97
CA ASP A 395 -21.19 18.49 -36.29
C ASP A 395 -22.72 18.64 -36.35
N SER A 396 -23.47 17.97 -35.47
CA SER A 396 -24.95 18.07 -35.42
C SER A 396 -25.47 19.24 -34.59
N LEU A 397 -24.60 20.02 -33.93
CA LEU A 397 -24.97 21.17 -33.09
C LEU A 397 -24.59 22.54 -33.70
N LEU A 398 -24.06 22.58 -34.92
CA LEU A 398 -23.58 23.81 -35.57
C LEU A 398 -24.42 24.31 -36.76
N ASP A 399 -25.57 23.69 -37.06
CA ASP A 399 -26.34 24.00 -38.29
C ASP A 399 -27.68 24.74 -38.09
N ASP A 400 -27.97 25.32 -36.91
CA ASP A 400 -29.23 26.02 -36.62
C ASP A 400 -29.05 27.50 -36.19
N ASP A 401 -28.27 28.28 -36.95
CA ASP A 401 -28.31 29.76 -36.89
C ASP A 401 -28.44 30.36 -38.29
N ALA A 402 -29.68 30.36 -38.81
CA ALA A 402 -30.07 31.17 -39.97
C ALA A 402 -30.48 32.58 -39.49
N PRO A 403 -29.99 33.67 -40.12
CA PRO A 403 -30.32 35.02 -39.70
C PRO A 403 -31.72 35.43 -40.16
N LEU A 404 -32.57 35.82 -39.21
CA LEU A 404 -33.82 36.54 -39.45
C LEU A 404 -33.52 37.96 -39.95
N THR A 405 -33.84 38.23 -41.21
CA THR A 405 -34.27 39.56 -41.68
C THR A 405 -35.76 39.75 -41.48
#